data_AF-A0A6G4WF21-F1
#
_entry.id   AF-A0A6G4WF21-F1
#
_cell.length_a   1.000
_cell.length_b   1.000
_cell.length_c   1.000
_cell.angle_alpha   90.00
_cell.angle_beta   90.00
_cell.angle_gamma   90.00
#
_symmetry.space_group_name_H-M   'P 1'
#
loop_
_entity.id
_entity.type
_entity.pdbx_description
1 polymer ?
#
loop_
_entity_poly.entity_id
_entity_poly.type
_entity_poly.pdbx_seq_one_letter_code
_entity_poly.pdbx_strand_id
1 'polypeptide(L)'
;MGSMVIRNIPDDVLERFKQQARSEGKSAEQLAREALAEKAKPSREEIIRRMDEIRSRSQPVDLETALRIMEEARAERDARPYVPGLDNDH
;
A
#
# COMPACT_ATOMS: atom_id res chain seq x y z
N MET A 1 5.38 -1.50 -12.33
CA MET A 1 6.30 -0.38 -12.13
C MET A 1 5.96 0.70 -13.16
N GLY A 2 5.79 1.96 -12.76
CA GLY A 2 5.46 3.07 -13.67
C GLY A 2 6.57 4.12 -13.72
N SER A 3 6.65 4.90 -14.79
CA SER A 3 7.60 5.99 -14.96
C SER A 3 6.87 7.30 -15.30
N MET A 4 7.43 8.42 -14.85
CA MET A 4 6.89 9.76 -15.10
C MET A 4 8.06 10.73 -15.35
N VAL A 5 7.90 11.62 -16.33
CA VAL A 5 8.87 12.69 -16.62
C VAL A 5 8.19 14.03 -16.38
N ILE A 6 8.74 14.81 -15.46
CA ILE A 6 8.27 16.18 -15.19
C ILE A 6 9.22 17.15 -15.90
N ARG A 7 8.68 17.96 -16.82
CA ARG A 7 9.45 18.94 -17.61
C ARG A 7 9.17 20.35 -17.13
N ASN A 8 10.07 21.27 -17.48
CA ASN A 8 9.95 22.71 -17.20
C ASN A 8 9.78 23.03 -15.71
N ILE A 9 10.54 22.33 -14.84
CA ILE A 9 10.61 22.68 -13.42
C ILE A 9 11.48 23.94 -13.30
N PRO A 10 11.00 25.00 -12.61
CA PRO A 10 11.83 26.17 -12.33
C PRO A 10 13.12 25.77 -11.59
N ASP A 11 14.26 26.30 -12.02
CA ASP A 11 15.57 25.91 -11.49
C ASP A 11 15.68 26.12 -9.98
N ASP A 12 15.07 27.19 -9.48
CA ASP A 12 15.03 27.52 -8.05
C ASP A 12 14.23 26.49 -7.23
N VAL A 13 13.20 25.88 -7.81
CA VAL A 13 12.43 24.80 -7.18
C VAL A 13 13.23 23.51 -7.21
N LEU A 14 13.88 23.20 -8.34
CA LEU A 14 14.70 22.00 -8.49
C LEU A 14 15.87 22.00 -7.50
N GLU A 15 16.56 23.13 -7.34
CA GLU A 15 17.68 23.24 -6.41
C GLU A 15 17.24 23.12 -4.95
N ARG A 16 16.15 23.79 -4.56
CA ARG A 16 15.56 23.64 -3.22
C ARG A 16 15.17 22.19 -2.93
N PHE A 17 14.59 21.50 -3.90
CA PHE A 17 14.20 20.11 -3.76
C PHE A 17 15.40 19.16 -3.59
N LYS A 18 16.48 19.37 -4.37
CA LYS A 18 17.73 18.61 -4.22
C LYS A 18 18.38 18.87 -2.85
N GLN A 19 18.37 20.12 -2.38
CA GLN A 19 18.89 20.46 -1.06
C GLN A 19 18.12 19.74 0.04
N GLN A 20 16.78 19.72 -0.05
CA GLN A 20 15.93 18.98 0.87
C GLN A 20 16.25 17.48 0.85
N ALA A 21 16.35 16.86 -0.33
CA ALA A 21 16.70 15.44 -0.44
C ALA A 21 18.06 15.12 0.20
N ARG A 22 19.08 15.97 -0.02
CA ARG A 22 20.40 15.83 0.62
C ARG A 22 20.32 15.96 2.14
N SER A 23 19.52 16.88 2.66
CA SER A 23 19.34 17.06 4.10
C SER A 23 18.72 15.84 4.78
N GLU A 24 17.91 15.08 4.04
CA GLU A 24 17.29 13.83 4.49
C GLU A 24 18.14 12.57 4.15
N GLY A 25 19.32 12.74 3.56
CA GLY A 25 20.18 11.62 3.14
C GLY A 25 19.61 10.79 1.98
N LYS A 26 18.68 11.35 1.20
CA LYS A 26 17.97 10.68 0.09
C LYS A 26 18.43 11.19 -1.27
N SER A 27 18.20 10.38 -2.30
CA SER A 27 18.23 10.89 -3.68
C SER A 27 17.00 11.76 -3.96
N ALA A 28 17.11 12.70 -4.90
CA ALA A 28 15.95 13.51 -5.32
C ALA A 28 14.82 12.63 -5.86
N GLU A 29 15.14 11.55 -6.58
CA GLU A 29 14.14 10.60 -7.06
C GLU A 29 13.41 9.90 -5.91
N GLN A 30 14.15 9.46 -4.89
CA GLN A 30 13.57 8.80 -3.72
C GLN A 30 12.63 9.73 -2.98
N LEU A 31 13.05 10.98 -2.73
CA LEU A 31 12.18 11.98 -2.10
C LEU A 31 10.92 12.24 -2.94
N ALA A 32 11.05 12.32 -4.28
CA ALA A 32 9.89 12.53 -5.16
C ALA A 32 8.91 11.35 -5.12
N ARG A 33 9.43 10.13 -5.08
CA ARG A 33 8.62 8.91 -4.96
C ARG A 33 7.86 8.85 -3.63
N GLU A 34 8.54 9.18 -2.53
CA GLU A 34 7.91 9.25 -1.20
C GLU A 34 6.84 10.34 -1.14
N ALA A 35 7.14 11.54 -1.64
CA ALA A 35 6.17 12.63 -1.70
C ALA A 35 4.93 12.26 -2.54
N LEU A 36 5.12 11.60 -3.67
CA LEU A 36 4.01 11.08 -4.49
C LEU A 36 3.21 10.01 -3.76
N ALA A 37 3.88 9.07 -3.07
CA ALA A 37 3.21 8.02 -2.31
C ALA A 37 2.36 8.61 -1.17
N GLU A 38 2.90 9.58 -0.44
CA GLU A 38 2.18 10.28 0.62
C GLU A 38 0.97 11.04 0.07
N LYS A 39 1.12 11.73 -1.07
CA LYS A 39 0.01 12.45 -1.71
C LYS A 39 -1.03 11.54 -2.35
N ALA A 40 -0.65 10.34 -2.76
CA ALA A 40 -1.54 9.34 -3.35
C ALA A 40 -2.28 8.52 -2.30
N LYS A 41 -2.04 8.72 -0.99
CA LYS A 41 -2.82 8.07 0.06
C LYS A 41 -4.29 8.48 -0.08
N PRO A 42 -5.23 7.51 -0.10
CA PRO A 42 -6.64 7.85 -0.17
C PRO A 42 -7.03 8.64 1.07
N SER A 43 -7.88 9.65 0.86
CA SER A 43 -8.50 10.38 1.95
C SER A 43 -9.33 9.43 2.83
N ARG A 44 -9.57 9.85 4.08
CA ARG A 44 -10.42 9.09 5.00
C ARG A 44 -11.82 8.86 4.41
N GLU A 45 -12.34 9.83 3.68
CA GLU A 45 -13.66 9.74 3.01
C GLU A 45 -13.66 8.70 1.88
N GLU A 46 -12.61 8.65 1.07
CA GLU A 46 -12.46 7.63 0.03
C GLU A 46 -12.33 6.23 0.61
N ILE A 47 -11.62 6.09 1.74
CA ILE A 47 -11.52 4.82 2.47
C ILE A 47 -12.91 4.39 2.95
N ILE A 48 -13.66 5.28 3.59
CA ILE A 48 -15.02 4.98 4.09
C ILE A 48 -15.94 4.58 2.93
N ARG A 49 -15.93 5.34 1.83
CA ARG A 49 -16.74 5.01 0.64
C ARG A 49 -16.38 3.63 0.10
N ARG A 50 -15.09 3.29 0.01
CA ARG A 50 -14.64 1.98 -0.43
C ARG A 50 -15.07 0.86 0.53
N MET A 51 -15.05 1.11 1.83
CA MET A 51 -15.55 0.17 2.84
C MET A 51 -17.06 -0.06 2.69
N ASP A 52 -17.83 1.00 2.43
CA ASP A 52 -19.27 0.90 2.24
C ASP A 52 -19.62 0.19 0.92
N GLU A 53 -18.86 0.41 -0.15
CA GLU A 53 -18.97 -0.37 -1.38
C GLU A 53 -18.72 -1.86 -1.13
N ILE A 54 -17.68 -2.22 -0.38
CA ILE A 54 -17.40 -3.61 -0.02
C ILE A 54 -18.55 -4.18 0.79
N ARG A 55 -19.00 -3.48 1.85
CA ARG A 55 -20.15 -3.88 2.67
C ARG A 55 -21.42 -4.08 1.85
N SER A 56 -21.67 -3.24 0.85
CA SER A 56 -22.85 -3.36 -0.02
C SER A 56 -22.84 -4.60 -0.90
N ARG A 57 -21.63 -5.11 -1.22
CA ARG A 57 -21.44 -6.32 -2.04
C ARG A 57 -21.28 -7.58 -1.20
N SER A 58 -20.94 -7.44 0.07
CA SER A 58 -20.79 -8.56 1.01
C SER A 58 -22.15 -8.90 1.64
N GLN A 59 -22.46 -10.20 1.73
CA GLN A 59 -23.57 -10.63 2.57
C GLN A 59 -23.13 -10.55 4.04
N PRO A 60 -23.86 -9.83 4.90
CA PRO A 60 -23.61 -9.89 6.33
C PRO A 60 -23.94 -11.31 6.81
N VAL A 61 -22.97 -11.93 7.48
CA VAL A 61 -23.16 -13.20 8.19
C VAL A 61 -23.32 -12.93 9.68
N ASP A 62 -24.02 -13.80 10.38
CA ASP A 62 -24.11 -13.76 11.82
C ASP A 62 -22.76 -14.12 12.48
N LEU A 63 -22.64 -13.81 13.77
CA LEU A 63 -21.37 -13.95 14.49
C LEU A 63 -20.89 -15.42 14.53
N GLU A 64 -21.81 -16.37 14.67
CA GLU A 64 -21.46 -17.79 14.72
C GLU A 64 -20.86 -18.26 13.39
N THR A 65 -21.50 -17.91 12.28
CA THR A 65 -20.98 -18.19 10.93
C THR A 65 -19.63 -17.51 10.69
N ALA A 66 -19.46 -16.26 11.12
CA ALA A 66 -18.18 -15.54 10.98
C ALA A 66 -17.05 -16.24 11.76
N LEU A 67 -17.32 -16.65 13.00
CA LEU A 67 -16.36 -17.37 13.84
C LEU A 67 -15.96 -18.70 13.23
N ARG A 68 -16.92 -19.45 12.69
CA ARG A 68 -16.66 -20.72 12.00
C ARG A 68 -15.76 -20.53 10.77
N ILE A 69 -16.05 -19.54 9.92
CA ILE A 69 -15.22 -19.21 8.75
C ILE A 69 -13.79 -18.85 9.17
N MET A 70 -13.64 -18.08 10.24
CA MET A 70 -12.32 -17.70 10.77
C MET A 70 -11.53 -18.89 11.32
N GLU A 71 -12.21 -19.83 11.98
CA GLU A 71 -11.61 -21.05 12.51
C GLU A 71 -11.18 -22.01 11.38
N GLU A 72 -12.05 -22.24 10.40
CA GLU A 72 -11.75 -23.03 9.19
C GLU A 72 -10.52 -22.46 8.45
N ALA A 73 -10.47 -21.14 8.23
CA ALA A 73 -9.33 -20.48 7.58
C ALA A 73 -8.01 -20.59 8.36
N ARG A 74 -8.08 -20.56 9.70
CA ARG A 74 -6.89 -20.78 10.56
C ARG A 74 -6.43 -22.24 10.49
N ALA A 75 -7.36 -23.19 10.60
CA ALA A 75 -7.06 -24.60 10.49
C ALA A 75 -6.42 -24.93 9.13
N GLU A 76 -6.94 -24.39 8.03
CA GLU A 76 -6.33 -24.54 6.70
C GLU A 76 -4.92 -23.96 6.63
N ARG A 77 -4.70 -22.75 7.15
CA ARG A 77 -3.36 -22.13 7.16
C ARG A 77 -2.38 -22.96 7.97
N ASP A 78 -2.80 -23.46 9.13
CA ASP A 78 -1.93 -24.18 10.05
C ASP A 78 -1.73 -25.65 9.62
N ALA A 79 -2.66 -26.21 8.84
CA ALA A 79 -2.54 -27.53 8.21
C ALA A 79 -1.71 -27.54 6.91
N ARG A 80 -1.36 -26.37 6.35
CA ARG A 80 -0.45 -26.31 5.20
C ARG A 80 0.90 -26.91 5.61
N PRO A 81 1.37 -27.97 4.94
CA PRO A 81 2.69 -28.51 5.22
C PRO A 81 3.73 -27.42 5.01
N TYR A 82 4.66 -27.27 5.95
CA TYR A 82 5.86 -26.46 5.69
C TYR A 82 6.61 -27.11 4.52
N VAL A 83 6.69 -26.41 3.40
CA VAL A 83 7.43 -26.85 2.21
C VAL A 83 8.70 -26.00 2.14
N PRO A 84 9.87 -26.53 2.53
CA PRO A 84 11.11 -25.77 2.43
C PRO A 84 11.42 -25.44 0.97
N GLY A 85 11.58 -24.15 0.64
CA GLY A 85 12.12 -23.69 -0.65
C GLY A 85 11.15 -23.05 -1.65
N LEU A 86 9.86 -22.84 -1.32
CA LEU A 86 8.93 -22.10 -2.19
C LEU A 86 8.92 -20.57 -1.95
N ASP A 87 9.58 -20.09 -0.90
CA ASP A 87 9.65 -18.66 -0.54
C ASP A 87 11.00 -18.00 -0.94
N ASN A 88 11.87 -18.70 -1.67
CA ASN A 88 13.21 -18.23 -2.07
C ASN A 88 13.28 -17.80 -3.55
N ASP A 89 12.26 -17.12 -4.07
CA ASP A 89 12.39 -16.33 -5.30
C ASP A 89 12.59 -14.85 -4.92
N HIS A 90 13.81 -14.52 -4.50
CA HIS A 90 14.34 -13.15 -4.43
C HIS A 90 15.62 -13.04 -5.26
#